data_AF-A0A7Y9S0I7-F1
#
_entry.id   AF-A0A7Y9S0I7-F1
#
_cell.length_a   1.000
_cell.length_b   1.000
_cell.length_c   1.000
_cell.angle_alpha   90.00
_cell.angle_beta   90.00
_cell.angle_gamma   90.00
#
_symmetry.space_group_name_H-M   'P 1'
#
loop_
_entity.id
_entity.type
_entity.pdbx_description
1 polymer ?
#
loop_
_entity_poly.entity_id
_entity_poly.type
_entity_poly.pdbx_seq_one_letter_code
_entity_poly.pdbx_strand_id
1 'polypeptide(L)'
;MGNWAGAAMVAGAALGVALIGGALFAFTTMENFDFVQALGMTLMLAVSTFGSNIIGDMGEGDIEATQHIGQYPLLVTVLALGVAVWLFRRTTANYRHYLDAILDAVRAALILMLGVLVLAIVVRIWSPDATGYASGDGDTNGADGLGLVDAEKAFNSIAGAIFITFFLTLTVLAIAVFVRRDWLPAKAQQVNDWLRMPMLGIAAVAATSAVAGLIYLLAIIIGEEDARSFDQIMRLLAVLPALGLRLVSLGVFSNFGIVYKSDGDKEEDLDRLPDFADDNGVLFWIAPLIALAVMVAGVYAIVWKSLDKSKILRHTLVYLGLLIIAIPFMVRFSNAHIGGKQEFDGDTNKYSAWFGMDAFQTTAFFFLFSIVVAAAVLFFTGNLDINSLKGKAQAMSNQFQSQPGQQQWGNQPQGGQWGNQPPQYGGQPGGQPGQQQWGNQPPQQGGQQQWGNQPPQQGGQQQWGNQPPQQGGQQPGQQGWQQQPPSGGQPPYGQQPPQGGQPGGWNPGQ
;
A
#
# COMPACT_ATOMS: atom_id res chain seq x y z
N MET A 1 34.96 -0.86 -0.97
CA MET A 1 34.29 -2.14 -0.60
C MET A 1 32.94 -1.80 0.03
N GLY A 2 31.93 -2.67 -0.07
CA GLY A 2 30.61 -2.44 0.54
C GLY A 2 30.62 -2.62 2.07
N ASN A 3 29.70 -1.96 2.78
CA ASN A 3 29.64 -1.99 4.25
C ASN A 3 28.86 -3.20 4.76
N TRP A 4 29.40 -4.39 4.49
CA TRP A 4 28.80 -5.67 4.90
C TRP A 4 28.59 -5.77 6.42
N ALA A 5 29.49 -5.18 7.23
CA ALA A 5 29.34 -5.14 8.69
C ALA A 5 28.14 -4.28 9.14
N GLY A 6 27.96 -3.10 8.53
CA GLY A 6 26.79 -2.25 8.80
C GLY A 6 25.48 -2.88 8.34
N ALA A 7 25.47 -3.54 7.19
CA ALA A 7 24.32 -4.30 6.69
C ALA A 7 23.97 -5.51 7.57
N ALA A 8 24.98 -6.27 8.02
CA ALA A 8 24.80 -7.39 8.94
C ALA A 8 24.30 -6.96 10.32
N MET A 9 24.77 -5.82 10.84
CA MET A 9 24.27 -5.24 12.09
C MET A 9 22.78 -4.87 12.01
N VAL A 10 22.35 -4.28 10.89
CA VAL A 10 20.93 -3.94 10.65
C VAL A 10 20.07 -5.21 10.58
N ALA A 11 20.50 -6.21 9.80
CA ALA A 11 19.78 -7.47 9.66
C ALA A 11 19.72 -8.28 10.97
N GLY A 12 20.86 -8.46 11.64
CA GLY A 12 20.96 -9.23 12.88
C GLY A 12 20.17 -8.60 14.03
N ALA A 13 20.11 -7.27 14.12
CA ALA A 13 19.28 -6.59 15.10
C ALA A 13 17.78 -6.72 14.80
N ALA A 14 17.37 -6.65 13.53
CA ALA A 14 15.98 -6.89 13.14
C ALA A 14 15.55 -8.32 13.51
N LEU A 15 16.37 -9.32 13.14
CA LEU A 15 16.12 -10.72 13.46
C LEU A 15 16.15 -10.99 14.98
N GLY A 16 17.05 -10.35 15.71
CA GLY A 16 17.11 -10.44 17.18
C GLY A 16 15.86 -9.89 17.86
N VAL A 17 15.33 -8.76 17.39
CA VAL A 17 14.03 -8.22 17.88
C VAL A 17 12.87 -9.15 17.52
N ALA A 18 12.89 -9.74 16.32
CA ALA A 18 11.88 -10.73 15.92
C ALA A 18 11.89 -11.99 16.78
N LEU A 19 13.08 -12.51 17.11
CA LEU A 19 13.26 -13.65 18.01
C LEU A 19 12.85 -13.33 19.46
N ILE A 20 13.22 -12.16 19.99
CA ILE A 20 12.84 -11.74 21.34
C ILE A 20 11.32 -11.50 21.44
N GLY A 21 10.72 -10.87 20.44
CA GLY A 21 9.26 -10.68 20.38
C GLY A 21 8.51 -12.00 20.20
N GLY A 22 8.97 -12.85 19.27
CA GLY A 22 8.43 -14.20 19.06
C GLY A 22 8.50 -15.05 20.33
N ALA A 23 9.61 -15.01 21.06
CA ALA A 23 9.76 -15.70 22.34
C ALA A 23 8.82 -15.12 23.42
N LEU A 24 8.74 -13.80 23.54
CA LEU A 24 7.86 -13.15 24.52
C LEU A 24 6.40 -13.61 24.34
N PHE A 25 5.91 -13.69 23.10
CA PHE A 25 4.55 -14.15 22.85
C PHE A 25 4.44 -15.68 22.98
N ALA A 26 5.29 -16.47 22.32
CA ALA A 26 5.24 -17.93 22.40
C ALA A 26 5.28 -18.49 23.83
N PHE A 27 6.08 -17.89 24.74
CA PHE A 27 6.16 -18.32 26.14
C PHE A 27 5.09 -17.70 27.06
N THR A 28 4.21 -16.82 26.57
CA THR A 28 3.13 -16.21 27.39
C THR A 28 1.72 -16.50 26.89
N THR A 29 1.54 -16.93 25.64
CA THR A 29 0.23 -17.25 25.04
C THR A 29 -0.11 -18.75 25.08
N MET A 30 0.74 -19.54 25.73
CA MET A 30 0.72 -21.01 25.78
C MET A 30 0.01 -21.49 27.06
N GLU A 31 -0.89 -22.47 26.94
CA GLU A 31 -1.66 -22.97 28.10
C GLU A 31 -0.83 -23.89 29.01
N ASN A 32 -0.05 -24.80 28.40
CA ASN A 32 0.76 -25.78 29.10
C ASN A 32 2.23 -25.58 28.74
N PHE A 33 3.09 -25.32 29.74
CA PHE A 33 4.50 -25.00 29.49
C PHE A 33 5.29 -26.22 28.97
N ASP A 34 5.40 -26.34 27.64
CA ASP A 34 6.48 -27.07 26.99
C ASP A 34 7.49 -26.11 26.35
N PHE A 35 8.74 -26.22 26.80
CA PHE A 35 9.85 -25.45 26.24
C PHE A 35 10.14 -25.79 24.77
N VAL A 36 9.82 -27.02 24.32
CA VAL A 36 10.10 -27.50 22.96
C VAL A 36 9.10 -26.89 21.97
N GLN A 37 7.79 -27.07 22.16
CA GLN A 37 6.74 -26.38 21.40
C GLN A 37 6.91 -24.85 21.43
N ALA A 38 7.17 -24.24 22.60
CA ALA A 38 7.34 -22.79 22.71
C ALA A 38 8.56 -22.25 21.95
N LEU A 39 9.66 -23.01 21.89
CA LEU A 39 10.79 -22.69 21.03
C LEU A 39 10.44 -22.82 19.54
N GLY A 40 9.56 -23.75 19.16
CA GLY A 40 9.02 -23.90 17.81
C GLY A 40 8.22 -22.66 17.39
N MET A 41 7.23 -22.28 18.21
CA MET A 41 6.42 -21.08 18.01
C MET A 41 7.28 -19.79 18.03
N THR A 42 8.31 -19.72 18.87
CA THR A 42 9.29 -18.63 18.88
C THR A 42 9.92 -18.42 17.50
N LEU A 43 10.39 -19.50 16.87
CA LEU A 43 11.02 -19.43 15.55
C LEU A 43 9.98 -19.10 14.45
N MET A 44 8.78 -19.69 14.52
CA MET A 44 7.72 -19.43 13.54
C MET A 44 7.24 -17.98 13.57
N LEU A 45 6.98 -17.42 14.76
CA LEU A 45 6.61 -16.01 14.92
C LEU A 45 7.74 -15.07 14.46
N ALA A 46 9.01 -15.41 14.72
CA ALA A 46 10.16 -14.63 14.24
C ALA A 46 10.31 -14.63 12.71
N VAL A 47 9.88 -15.72 12.04
CA VAL A 47 9.86 -15.81 10.56
C VAL A 47 8.61 -15.10 9.99
N SER A 48 7.44 -15.28 10.58
CA SER A 48 6.19 -14.62 10.19
C SER A 48 6.22 -13.11 10.40
N THR A 49 7.01 -12.62 11.37
CA THR A 49 7.33 -11.20 11.57
C THR A 49 7.75 -10.49 10.28
N PHE A 50 8.40 -11.18 9.33
CA PHE A 50 8.88 -10.63 8.07
C PHE A 50 8.07 -11.04 6.84
N GLY A 51 6.80 -11.42 7.04
CA GLY A 51 5.85 -11.62 5.95
C GLY A 51 5.62 -13.06 5.50
N SER A 52 6.08 -14.06 6.26
CA SER A 52 5.86 -15.47 5.91
C SER A 52 4.59 -16.04 6.55
N ASN A 53 3.71 -16.65 5.75
CA ASN A 53 2.61 -17.45 6.28
C ASN A 53 3.15 -18.67 7.06
N ILE A 54 2.41 -19.07 8.09
CA ILE A 54 2.51 -20.40 8.71
C ILE A 54 1.70 -21.38 7.85
N ILE A 55 2.16 -22.61 7.78
CA ILE A 55 1.54 -23.74 7.10
C ILE A 55 1.39 -24.82 8.15
N GLY A 56 0.19 -25.34 8.34
CA GLY A 56 -0.08 -26.44 9.27
C GLY A 56 -0.77 -27.58 8.53
N ASP A 57 -0.37 -28.81 8.82
CA ASP A 57 -1.13 -29.99 8.41
C ASP A 57 -2.08 -30.37 9.55
N MET A 58 -3.37 -30.45 9.24
CA MET A 58 -4.50 -30.56 10.18
C MET A 58 -5.41 -31.72 9.78
N GLY A 59 -4.80 -32.87 9.50
CA GLY A 59 -5.51 -34.10 9.12
C GLY A 59 -5.59 -35.07 10.28
N GLU A 60 -6.81 -35.50 10.64
CA GLU A 60 -7.04 -36.61 11.57
C GLU A 60 -7.75 -37.75 10.80
N GLY A 61 -7.26 -38.99 10.96
CA GLY A 61 -7.75 -40.15 10.21
C GLY A 61 -7.39 -40.10 8.71
N ASP A 62 -8.35 -40.43 7.85
CA ASP A 62 -8.18 -40.51 6.39
C ASP A 62 -8.29 -39.13 5.67
N ILE A 63 -8.35 -38.03 6.42
CA ILE A 63 -8.53 -36.67 5.87
C ILE A 63 -7.19 -35.96 5.76
N GLU A 64 -6.65 -35.82 4.54
CA GLU A 64 -5.50 -34.93 4.31
C GLU A 64 -5.96 -33.47 4.17
N ALA A 65 -5.56 -32.62 5.11
CA ALA A 65 -5.83 -31.18 5.08
C ALA A 65 -4.57 -30.36 5.41
N THR A 66 -4.20 -29.45 4.51
CA THR A 66 -3.13 -28.46 4.74
C THR A 66 -3.73 -27.06 4.75
N GLN A 67 -3.49 -26.31 5.82
CA GLN A 67 -3.83 -24.89 5.95
C GLN A 67 -2.63 -23.98 5.73
N HIS A 68 -2.91 -22.75 5.28
CA HIS A 68 -1.95 -21.66 5.15
C HIS A 68 -2.48 -20.43 5.90
N ILE A 69 -2.08 -20.25 7.16
CA ILE A 69 -2.46 -19.07 7.95
C ILE A 69 -1.43 -17.96 7.74
N GLY A 70 -1.89 -16.81 7.24
CA GLY A 70 -1.09 -15.59 7.19
C GLY A 70 -1.71 -14.49 8.03
N GLN A 71 -1.29 -14.41 9.29
CA GLN A 71 -1.39 -13.22 10.12
C GLN A 71 0.02 -12.80 10.54
N TYR A 72 0.20 -11.51 10.79
CA TYR A 72 1.50 -10.96 11.16
C TYR A 72 1.47 -10.47 12.61
N PRO A 73 2.48 -10.79 13.44
CA PRO A 73 2.63 -10.20 14.77
C PRO A 73 3.10 -8.75 14.61
N LEU A 74 2.18 -7.87 14.18
CA LEU A 74 2.50 -6.53 13.68
C LEU A 74 3.26 -5.67 14.68
N LEU A 75 3.06 -5.87 15.99
CA LEU A 75 3.86 -5.17 16.99
C LEU A 75 5.35 -5.54 16.86
N VAL A 76 5.65 -6.84 16.71
CA VAL A 76 7.02 -7.34 16.48
C VAL A 76 7.56 -6.86 15.13
N THR A 77 6.76 -6.90 14.07
CA THR A 77 7.13 -6.39 12.73
C THR A 77 7.52 -4.92 12.77
N VAL A 78 6.70 -4.07 13.41
CA VAL A 78 6.97 -2.63 13.55
C VAL A 78 8.21 -2.36 14.40
N LEU A 79 8.41 -3.11 15.49
CA LEU A 79 9.60 -2.97 16.35
C LEU A 79 10.88 -3.41 15.62
N ALA A 80 10.88 -4.59 14.98
CA ALA A 80 12.04 -5.13 14.28
C ALA A 80 12.46 -4.23 13.10
N LEU A 81 11.51 -3.81 12.27
CA LEU A 81 11.78 -2.90 11.15
C LEU A 81 12.09 -1.46 11.61
N GLY A 82 11.53 -1.01 12.73
CA GLY A 82 11.86 0.26 13.37
C GLY A 82 13.32 0.31 13.85
N VAL A 83 13.79 -0.75 14.52
CA VAL A 83 15.20 -0.92 14.93
C VAL A 83 16.11 -1.02 13.71
N ALA A 84 15.70 -1.76 12.66
CA ALA A 84 16.43 -1.83 11.40
C ALA A 84 16.63 -0.44 10.77
N VAL A 85 15.57 0.36 10.67
CA VAL A 85 15.61 1.73 10.14
C VAL A 85 16.49 2.66 10.99
N TRP A 86 16.42 2.54 12.32
CA TRP A 86 17.24 3.35 13.24
C TRP A 86 18.73 3.03 13.09
N LEU A 87 19.11 1.75 13.11
CA LEU A 87 20.49 1.33 12.88
C LEU A 87 20.98 1.68 11.48
N PHE A 88 20.16 1.44 10.45
CA PHE A 88 20.52 1.70 9.06
C PHE A 88 20.81 3.19 8.82
N ARG A 89 20.01 4.08 9.41
CA ARG A 89 20.27 5.54 9.38
C ARG A 89 21.55 5.92 10.09
N ARG A 90 21.96 5.18 11.13
CA ARG A 90 23.20 5.41 11.87
C ARG A 90 24.43 4.87 11.12
N THR A 91 24.35 3.69 10.51
CA THR A 91 25.46 3.09 9.75
C THR A 91 25.73 3.80 8.43
N THR A 92 24.68 4.27 7.75
CA THR A 92 24.79 5.04 6.50
C THR A 92 24.97 6.55 6.71
N ALA A 93 25.01 7.05 7.95
CA ALA A 93 24.98 8.49 8.28
C ALA A 93 26.01 9.34 7.51
N ASN A 94 27.21 8.79 7.27
CA ASN A 94 28.34 9.49 6.64
C ASN A 94 28.33 9.44 5.09
N TYR A 95 27.34 8.80 4.46
CA TYR A 95 27.35 8.58 3.02
C TYR A 95 27.06 9.87 2.24
N ARG A 96 27.59 9.94 1.01
CA ARG A 96 27.47 11.10 0.12
C ARG A 96 26.52 10.90 -1.04
N HIS A 97 26.16 9.66 -1.37
CA HIS A 97 25.28 9.31 -2.48
C HIS A 97 24.22 8.31 -2.04
N TYR A 98 22.97 8.51 -2.48
CA TYR A 98 21.86 7.61 -2.17
C TYR A 98 22.10 6.17 -2.66
N LEU A 99 22.83 5.98 -3.77
CA LEU A 99 23.11 4.66 -4.35
C LEU A 99 23.90 3.76 -3.40
N ASP A 100 24.87 4.30 -2.65
CA ASP A 100 25.64 3.53 -1.67
C ASP A 100 24.72 3.01 -0.55
N ALA A 101 23.79 3.86 -0.09
CA ALA A 101 22.81 3.51 0.93
C ALA A 101 21.77 2.50 0.40
N ILE A 102 21.29 2.64 -0.85
CA ILE A 102 20.41 1.65 -1.48
C ILE A 102 21.12 0.29 -1.64
N LEU A 103 22.40 0.28 -2.02
CA LEU A 103 23.18 -0.96 -2.09
C LEU A 103 23.36 -1.63 -0.73
N ASP A 104 23.52 -0.86 0.36
CA ASP A 104 23.52 -1.43 1.71
C ASP A 104 22.13 -1.83 2.21
N ALA A 105 21.06 -1.17 1.76
CA ALA A 105 19.67 -1.62 2.01
C ALA A 105 19.40 -2.97 1.34
N VAL A 106 19.87 -3.17 0.11
CA VAL A 106 19.85 -4.48 -0.58
C VAL A 106 20.69 -5.52 0.18
N ARG A 107 21.90 -5.17 0.64
CA ARG A 107 22.73 -6.09 1.45
C ARG A 107 22.03 -6.47 2.76
N ALA A 108 21.45 -5.52 3.48
CA ALA A 108 20.73 -5.78 4.73
C ALA A 108 19.49 -6.65 4.49
N ALA A 109 18.71 -6.37 3.44
CA ALA A 109 17.58 -7.19 3.05
C ALA A 109 17.98 -8.62 2.66
N LEU A 110 19.09 -8.80 1.91
CA LEU A 110 19.63 -10.13 1.57
C LEU A 110 20.13 -10.90 2.81
N ILE A 111 20.82 -10.25 3.75
CA ILE A 111 21.31 -10.90 4.97
C ILE A 111 20.14 -11.30 5.88
N LEU A 112 19.13 -10.43 6.01
CA LEU A 112 17.92 -10.75 6.80
C LEU A 112 17.11 -11.87 6.14
N MET A 113 16.91 -11.81 4.82
CA MET A 113 16.30 -12.89 4.03
C MET A 113 17.01 -14.23 4.22
N LEU A 114 18.35 -14.25 4.21
CA LEU A 114 19.12 -15.49 4.45
C LEU A 114 18.96 -15.99 5.89
N GLY A 115 18.93 -15.10 6.90
CA GLY A 115 18.69 -15.48 8.29
C GLY A 115 17.28 -16.05 8.50
N VAL A 116 16.26 -15.39 7.97
CA VAL A 116 14.85 -15.82 8.04
C VAL A 116 14.62 -17.11 7.25
N LEU A 117 15.29 -17.29 6.09
CA LEU A 117 15.30 -18.56 5.35
C LEU A 117 15.92 -19.71 6.15
N VAL A 118 17.04 -19.47 6.85
CA VAL A 118 17.66 -20.50 7.71
C VAL A 118 16.71 -20.89 8.84
N LEU A 119 16.04 -19.93 9.49
CA LEU A 119 15.02 -20.24 10.50
C LEU A 119 13.84 -21.02 9.91
N ALA A 120 13.32 -20.61 8.74
CA ALA A 120 12.22 -21.32 8.06
C ALA A 120 12.60 -22.76 7.67
N ILE A 121 13.86 -23.01 7.28
CA ILE A 121 14.37 -24.36 7.01
C ILE A 121 14.51 -25.16 8.30
N VAL A 122 15.04 -24.59 9.39
CA VAL A 122 15.14 -25.26 10.69
C VAL A 122 13.76 -25.66 11.22
N VAL A 123 12.81 -24.73 11.20
CA VAL A 123 11.40 -24.98 11.55
C VAL A 123 10.83 -26.10 10.67
N ARG A 124 11.02 -26.07 9.34
CA ARG A 124 10.46 -27.09 8.45
C ARG A 124 11.12 -28.48 8.54
N ILE A 125 12.37 -28.56 8.97
CA ILE A 125 13.05 -29.85 9.22
C ILE A 125 12.58 -30.45 10.55
N TRP A 126 12.29 -29.60 11.53
CA TRP A 126 11.77 -30.00 12.84
C TRP A 126 10.28 -30.34 12.80
N SER A 127 9.50 -29.54 12.05
CA SER A 127 8.02 -29.52 12.06
C SER A 127 7.48 -29.56 13.49
N PRO A 128 7.74 -28.51 14.30
CA PRO A 128 7.21 -28.44 15.66
C PRO A 128 5.68 -28.55 15.66
N ASP A 129 5.21 -29.27 16.66
CA ASP A 129 3.83 -29.27 17.12
C ASP A 129 3.44 -27.88 17.63
N ALA A 130 2.22 -27.45 17.31
CA ALA A 130 1.64 -26.15 17.67
C ALA A 130 0.34 -26.29 18.50
N THR A 131 0.02 -27.48 19.00
CA THR A 131 -1.08 -27.70 19.95
C THR A 131 -0.91 -26.90 21.26
N GLY A 132 -2.01 -26.62 21.96
CA GLY A 132 -2.00 -25.80 23.19
C GLY A 132 -1.74 -24.30 22.97
N TYR A 133 -2.03 -23.84 21.74
CA TYR A 133 -2.01 -22.44 21.30
C TYR A 133 -3.35 -21.98 20.69
N ALA A 134 -4.36 -22.85 20.64
CA ALA A 134 -5.73 -22.53 20.27
C ALA A 134 -6.65 -23.00 21.40
N SER A 135 -7.44 -22.07 21.94
CA SER A 135 -8.31 -22.35 23.10
C SER A 135 -9.57 -21.49 23.07
N GLY A 136 -10.14 -21.30 21.89
CA GLY A 136 -11.58 -21.11 21.77
C GLY A 136 -12.22 -22.49 21.91
N ASP A 137 -13.15 -22.65 22.86
CA ASP A 137 -13.80 -23.93 23.20
C ASP A 137 -14.66 -24.46 22.04
N GLY A 138 -14.04 -25.15 21.08
CA GLY A 138 -14.64 -26.03 20.07
C GLY A 138 -15.56 -25.42 18.99
N ASP A 139 -16.15 -24.24 19.23
CA ASP A 139 -17.30 -23.73 18.47
C ASP A 139 -16.99 -22.47 17.64
N THR A 140 -15.91 -21.76 17.97
CA THR A 140 -15.48 -20.57 17.23
C THR A 140 -14.71 -20.93 15.98
N ASN A 141 -15.37 -20.86 14.81
CA ASN A 141 -14.78 -20.96 13.47
C ASN A 141 -13.82 -19.79 13.10
N GLY A 142 -13.30 -19.08 14.09
CA GLY A 142 -12.43 -17.92 13.96
C GLY A 142 -10.95 -18.29 13.98
N ALA A 143 -10.15 -17.67 13.11
CA ALA A 143 -8.70 -17.68 13.27
C ALA A 143 -8.33 -17.04 14.61
N ASP A 144 -7.79 -17.84 15.56
CA ASP A 144 -7.37 -17.39 16.89
C ASP A 144 -6.46 -16.15 16.78
N GLY A 145 -6.56 -15.21 17.72
CA GLY A 145 -6.26 -13.79 17.52
C GLY A 145 -4.85 -13.43 17.02
N LEU A 146 -3.90 -14.37 17.09
CA LEU A 146 -2.52 -14.26 16.62
C LEU A 146 -2.27 -14.85 15.21
N GLY A 147 -3.21 -15.63 14.67
CA GLY A 147 -3.07 -16.48 13.49
C GLY A 147 -2.23 -17.72 13.75
N LEU A 148 -2.36 -18.29 14.95
CA LEU A 148 -1.76 -19.58 15.30
C LEU A 148 -2.59 -20.69 14.67
N VAL A 149 -1.92 -21.78 14.29
CA VAL A 149 -2.58 -23.00 13.82
C VAL A 149 -2.56 -23.98 14.98
N ASP A 150 -3.70 -24.58 15.32
CA ASP A 150 -3.68 -25.84 16.05
C ASP A 150 -3.35 -26.95 15.04
N ALA A 151 -2.12 -27.45 15.08
CA ALA A 151 -1.61 -28.42 14.12
C ALA A 151 -0.46 -29.22 14.72
N GLU A 152 -0.50 -30.54 14.54
CA GLU A 152 0.60 -31.44 14.93
C GLU A 152 1.95 -31.07 14.30
N LYS A 153 1.91 -30.39 13.14
CA LYS A 153 3.08 -30.08 12.30
C LYS A 153 2.90 -28.70 11.68
N ALA A 154 3.48 -27.68 12.30
CA ALA A 154 3.48 -26.31 11.79
C ALA A 154 4.86 -25.91 11.24
N PHE A 155 4.89 -25.23 10.09
CA PHE A 155 6.11 -24.70 9.47
C PHE A 155 5.88 -23.46 8.61
N ASN A 156 6.91 -22.64 8.39
CA ASN A 156 6.76 -21.42 7.58
C ASN A 156 6.90 -21.66 6.06
N SER A 157 6.22 -20.82 5.27
CA SER A 157 6.40 -20.76 3.82
C SER A 157 7.82 -20.29 3.44
N ILE A 158 8.60 -21.18 2.83
CA ILE A 158 9.94 -20.85 2.30
C ILE A 158 9.87 -19.69 1.28
N ALA A 159 8.82 -19.63 0.46
CA ALA A 159 8.63 -18.55 -0.51
C ALA A 159 8.36 -17.20 0.17
N GLY A 160 7.58 -17.18 1.26
CA GLY A 160 7.35 -15.99 2.07
C GLY A 160 8.62 -15.50 2.77
N ALA A 161 9.32 -16.43 3.43
CA ALA A 161 10.61 -16.21 4.11
C ALA A 161 11.72 -15.67 3.19
N ILE A 162 11.67 -15.96 1.89
CA ILE A 162 12.56 -15.38 0.88
C ILE A 162 12.00 -14.05 0.37
N PHE A 163 10.94 -14.10 -0.43
CA PHE A 163 10.56 -12.96 -1.26
C PHE A 163 9.92 -11.83 -0.46
N ILE A 164 9.01 -12.14 0.47
CA ILE A 164 8.28 -11.11 1.21
C ILE A 164 9.23 -10.45 2.21
N THR A 165 10.06 -11.22 2.91
CA THR A 165 11.12 -10.68 3.78
C THR A 165 12.08 -9.77 3.04
N PHE A 166 12.57 -10.15 1.86
CA PHE A 166 13.44 -9.32 1.05
C PHE A 166 12.75 -8.02 0.60
N PHE A 167 11.57 -8.11 -0.02
CA PHE A 167 10.88 -6.93 -0.56
C PHE A 167 10.36 -5.98 0.53
N LEU A 168 9.85 -6.50 1.66
CA LEU A 168 9.40 -5.70 2.80
C LEU A 168 10.58 -4.91 3.40
N THR A 169 11.69 -5.60 3.70
CA THR A 169 12.89 -4.98 4.27
C THR A 169 13.51 -3.96 3.31
N LEU A 170 13.66 -4.33 2.03
CA LEU A 170 14.20 -3.42 1.02
C LEU A 170 13.31 -2.19 0.85
N THR A 171 11.99 -2.33 0.82
CA THR A 171 11.04 -1.21 0.70
C THR A 171 11.16 -0.26 1.89
N VAL A 172 11.15 -0.78 3.12
CA VAL A 172 11.24 0.03 4.33
C VAL A 172 12.59 0.76 4.44
N LEU A 173 13.70 0.09 4.13
CA LEU A 173 15.03 0.72 4.12
C LEU A 173 15.19 1.72 2.96
N ALA A 174 14.63 1.44 1.77
CA ALA A 174 14.61 2.38 0.65
C ALA A 174 13.77 3.63 0.95
N ILE A 175 12.65 3.50 1.67
CA ILE A 175 11.90 4.65 2.22
C ILE A 175 12.77 5.42 3.23
N ALA A 176 13.52 4.74 4.09
CA ALA A 176 14.43 5.39 5.04
C ALA A 176 15.56 6.19 4.34
N VAL A 177 16.09 5.70 3.21
CA VAL A 177 16.97 6.47 2.30
C VAL A 177 16.23 7.65 1.67
N PHE A 178 15.05 7.41 1.09
CA PHE A 178 14.29 8.43 0.37
C PHE A 178 13.91 9.63 1.25
N VAL A 179 13.58 9.43 2.53
CA VAL A 179 13.31 10.53 3.48
C VAL A 179 14.53 11.46 3.66
N ARG A 180 15.74 11.03 3.32
CA ARG A 180 16.97 11.83 3.40
C ARG A 180 17.22 12.64 2.11
N ARG A 181 16.52 13.78 2.03
CA ARG A 181 16.51 14.74 0.91
C ARG A 181 17.90 15.12 0.36
N ASP A 182 18.90 15.31 1.22
CA ASP A 182 20.25 15.75 0.87
C ASP A 182 21.03 14.78 -0.03
N TRP A 183 20.65 13.51 -0.08
CA TRP A 183 21.27 12.50 -0.95
C TRP A 183 20.67 12.41 -2.35
N LEU A 184 19.49 12.98 -2.58
CA LEU A 184 18.73 12.76 -3.80
C LEU A 184 19.18 13.70 -4.92
N PRO A 185 19.20 13.27 -6.20
CA PRO A 185 19.40 14.16 -7.33
C PRO A 185 18.20 15.12 -7.48
N ALA A 186 18.39 16.29 -8.09
CA ALA A 186 17.40 17.38 -8.12
C ALA A 186 15.97 16.97 -8.54
N LYS A 187 15.82 16.07 -9.53
CA LYS A 187 14.50 15.52 -9.91
C LYS A 187 13.85 14.72 -8.78
N ALA A 188 14.62 13.89 -8.08
CA ALA A 188 14.13 13.10 -6.95
C ALA A 188 13.92 13.96 -5.69
N GLN A 189 14.66 15.07 -5.51
CA GLN A 189 14.36 16.05 -4.46
C GLN A 189 12.97 16.68 -4.65
N GLN A 190 12.56 16.99 -5.88
CA GLN A 190 11.21 17.51 -6.15
C GLN A 190 10.11 16.48 -5.79
N VAL A 191 10.35 15.19 -6.09
CA VAL A 191 9.43 14.11 -5.69
C VAL A 191 9.43 13.92 -4.17
N ASN A 192 10.58 14.06 -3.50
CA ASN A 192 10.67 14.01 -2.05
C ASN A 192 9.97 15.17 -1.36
N ASP A 193 10.17 16.40 -1.82
CA ASP A 193 9.46 17.57 -1.30
C ASP A 193 7.94 17.46 -1.48
N TRP A 194 7.50 16.74 -2.52
CA TRP A 194 6.08 16.48 -2.76
C TRP A 194 5.51 15.35 -1.88
N LEU A 195 6.24 14.24 -1.68
CA LEU A 195 5.77 13.03 -0.98
C LEU A 195 6.11 13.00 0.52
N ARG A 196 7.15 13.69 0.99
CA ARG A 196 7.65 13.57 2.37
C ARG A 196 6.62 13.97 3.43
N MET A 197 5.85 15.04 3.19
CA MET A 197 4.78 15.44 4.10
C MET A 197 3.57 14.49 4.03
N PRO A 198 3.06 14.11 2.84
CA PRO A 198 2.06 13.04 2.72
C PRO A 198 2.44 11.74 3.44
N MET A 199 3.67 11.24 3.25
CA MET A 199 4.17 10.03 3.90
C MET A 199 4.26 10.16 5.43
N LEU A 200 4.46 11.38 5.96
CA LEU A 200 4.35 11.63 7.39
C LEU A 200 2.90 11.48 7.89
N GLY A 201 1.91 11.89 7.09
CA GLY A 201 0.49 11.66 7.41
C GLY A 201 0.14 10.17 7.43
N ILE A 202 0.62 9.40 6.44
CA ILE A 202 0.47 7.93 6.41
C ILE A 202 1.16 7.27 7.62
N ALA A 203 2.37 7.73 7.96
CA ALA A 203 3.10 7.24 9.14
C ALA A 203 2.43 7.63 10.47
N ALA A 204 1.75 8.78 10.53
CA ALA A 204 0.96 9.19 11.69
C ALA A 204 -0.26 8.29 11.86
N VAL A 205 -1.01 7.98 10.78
CA VAL A 205 -2.13 7.02 10.80
C VAL A 205 -1.67 5.66 11.35
N ALA A 206 -0.58 5.10 10.80
CA ALA A 206 -0.01 3.83 11.26
C ALA A 206 0.49 3.86 12.71
N ALA A 207 1.10 4.97 13.17
CA ALA A 207 1.50 5.12 14.56
C ALA A 207 0.29 5.23 15.50
N THR A 208 -0.78 5.92 15.08
CA THR A 208 -2.02 6.01 15.87
C THR A 208 -2.84 4.73 15.86
N SER A 209 -2.68 3.81 14.90
CA SER A 209 -3.36 2.52 14.99
C SER A 209 -2.82 1.66 16.13
N ALA A 210 -1.53 1.73 16.48
CA ALA A 210 -1.02 1.08 17.69
C ALA A 210 -1.68 1.64 18.98
N VAL A 211 -2.01 2.94 19.00
CA VAL A 211 -2.74 3.57 20.12
C VAL A 211 -4.22 3.19 20.12
N ALA A 212 -4.87 3.16 18.95
CA ALA A 212 -6.23 2.66 18.80
C ALA A 212 -6.34 1.17 19.20
N GLY A 213 -5.29 0.38 18.98
CA GLY A 213 -5.19 -1.01 19.42
C GLY A 213 -5.20 -1.16 20.94
N LEU A 214 -4.55 -0.25 21.67
CA LEU A 214 -4.63 -0.24 23.14
C LEU A 214 -6.04 0.09 23.62
N ILE A 215 -6.76 0.96 22.91
CA ILE A 215 -8.15 1.30 23.22
C ILE A 215 -9.08 0.11 22.90
N TYR A 216 -8.87 -0.60 21.80
CA TYR A 216 -9.58 -1.85 21.46
C TYR A 216 -9.35 -2.93 22.52
N LEU A 217 -8.08 -3.17 22.89
CA LEU A 217 -7.69 -4.12 23.94
C LEU A 217 -8.34 -3.78 25.29
N LEU A 218 -8.37 -2.51 25.68
CA LEU A 218 -9.04 -2.06 26.91
C LEU A 218 -10.57 -2.18 26.83
N ALA A 219 -11.17 -2.03 25.64
CA ALA A 219 -12.61 -2.27 25.46
C ALA A 219 -12.96 -3.75 25.67
N ILE A 220 -12.22 -4.66 25.01
CA ILE A 220 -12.32 -6.12 25.19
C ILE A 220 -12.18 -6.52 26.67
N ILE A 221 -11.09 -6.14 27.34
CA ILE A 221 -10.81 -6.51 28.75
C ILE A 221 -11.92 -6.06 29.71
N ILE A 222 -12.67 -5.00 29.38
CA ILE A 222 -13.79 -4.53 30.19
C ILE A 222 -15.11 -5.22 29.81
N GLY A 223 -15.39 -5.40 28.52
CA GLY A 223 -16.63 -5.99 28.01
C GLY A 223 -16.73 -7.49 28.23
N GLU A 224 -15.68 -8.22 27.88
CA GLU A 224 -15.59 -9.68 27.98
C GLU A 224 -14.94 -10.09 29.32
N GLU A 225 -15.42 -11.18 29.94
CA GLU A 225 -14.84 -11.68 31.20
C GLU A 225 -13.64 -12.61 30.93
N ASP A 226 -13.72 -13.44 29.88
CA ASP A 226 -12.71 -14.43 29.52
C ASP A 226 -11.43 -13.79 28.93
N ALA A 227 -11.59 -12.68 28.18
CA ALA A 227 -10.50 -11.90 27.61
C ALA A 227 -9.61 -11.14 28.62
N ARG A 228 -9.79 -11.44 29.92
CA ARG A 228 -8.98 -10.96 31.03
C ARG A 228 -7.83 -11.92 31.38
N SER A 229 -7.74 -13.08 30.73
CA SER A 229 -6.59 -13.99 30.91
C SER A 229 -5.28 -13.34 30.46
N PHE A 230 -4.17 -13.70 31.10
CA PHE A 230 -2.87 -13.11 30.79
C PHE A 230 -2.38 -13.48 29.39
N ASP A 231 -2.61 -14.73 28.99
CA ASP A 231 -2.34 -15.28 27.67
C ASP A 231 -3.13 -14.56 26.58
N GLN A 232 -4.45 -14.38 26.70
CA GLN A 232 -5.25 -13.66 25.69
C GLN A 232 -4.84 -12.18 25.57
N ILE A 233 -4.55 -11.51 26.69
CA ILE A 233 -3.99 -10.15 26.67
C ILE A 233 -2.66 -10.13 25.89
N MET A 234 -1.79 -11.13 26.06
CA MET A 234 -0.54 -11.24 25.31
C MET A 234 -0.75 -11.61 23.83
N ARG A 235 -1.72 -12.47 23.48
CA ARG A 235 -2.14 -12.76 22.10
C ARG A 235 -2.55 -11.47 21.39
N LEU A 236 -3.43 -10.69 22.01
CA LEU A 236 -3.92 -9.42 21.49
C LEU A 236 -2.82 -8.34 21.39
N LEU A 237 -1.87 -8.28 22.33
CA LEU A 237 -0.73 -7.36 22.28
C LEU A 237 0.20 -7.63 21.08
N ALA A 238 0.38 -8.87 20.64
CA ALA A 238 1.23 -9.18 19.48
C ALA A 238 0.70 -8.56 18.18
N VAL A 239 -0.62 -8.48 18.05
CA VAL A 239 -1.36 -7.98 16.88
C VAL A 239 -1.94 -6.58 17.09
N LEU A 240 -1.50 -5.88 18.14
CA LEU A 240 -2.02 -4.57 18.58
C LEU A 240 -2.23 -3.53 17.45
N PRO A 241 -1.31 -3.34 16.47
CA PRO A 241 -1.54 -2.40 15.36
C PRO A 241 -2.68 -2.81 14.42
N ALA A 242 -2.97 -4.11 14.31
CA ALA A 242 -4.10 -4.65 13.55
C ALA A 242 -5.42 -4.42 14.29
N LEU A 243 -5.47 -4.66 15.61
CA LEU A 243 -6.65 -4.39 16.44
C LEU A 243 -7.09 -2.93 16.35
N GLY A 244 -6.13 -1.99 16.34
CA GLY A 244 -6.46 -0.59 16.13
C GLY A 244 -6.92 -0.23 14.73
N LEU A 245 -6.51 -0.99 13.71
CA LEU A 245 -7.08 -0.86 12.36
C LEU A 245 -8.49 -1.46 12.31
N ARG A 246 -8.77 -2.57 13.00
CA ARG A 246 -10.14 -3.11 13.18
C ARG A 246 -11.05 -2.06 13.86
N LEU A 247 -10.59 -1.43 14.93
CA LEU A 247 -11.34 -0.33 15.60
C LEU A 247 -11.60 0.86 14.66
N VAL A 248 -10.63 1.21 13.81
CA VAL A 248 -10.78 2.26 12.80
C VAL A 248 -11.77 1.84 11.69
N SER A 249 -11.78 0.57 11.28
CA SER A 249 -12.74 0.01 10.31
C SER A 249 -14.17 0.08 10.83
N LEU A 250 -14.42 -0.42 12.05
CA LEU A 250 -15.71 -0.30 12.73
C LEU A 250 -16.13 1.18 12.87
N GLY A 251 -15.17 2.05 13.21
CA GLY A 251 -15.39 3.49 13.34
C GLY A 251 -15.67 4.24 12.03
N VAL A 252 -15.38 3.64 10.86
CA VAL A 252 -15.84 4.15 9.56
C VAL A 252 -17.06 3.39 9.02
N PHE A 253 -17.71 2.57 9.86
CA PHE A 253 -18.89 1.76 9.52
C PHE A 253 -18.64 0.78 8.36
N SER A 254 -17.40 0.30 8.19
CA SER A 254 -17.08 -0.80 7.30
C SER A 254 -17.47 -2.13 7.95
N ASN A 255 -17.98 -3.06 7.13
CA ASN A 255 -18.13 -4.45 7.54
C ASN A 255 -16.80 -5.05 8.07
N PHE A 256 -16.91 -5.94 9.05
CA PHE A 256 -15.84 -6.73 9.66
C PHE A 256 -16.37 -8.16 9.87
N GLY A 257 -15.54 -9.20 9.74
CA GLY A 257 -15.96 -10.58 10.00
C GLY A 257 -15.22 -11.62 9.15
N ILE A 258 -15.94 -12.63 8.70
CA ILE A 258 -15.46 -13.81 7.98
C ILE A 258 -16.06 -13.85 6.57
N VAL A 259 -15.20 -13.90 5.54
CA VAL A 259 -15.61 -14.26 4.18
C VAL A 259 -15.08 -15.64 3.86
N TYR A 260 -15.95 -16.64 3.92
CA TYR A 260 -15.68 -18.04 3.59
C TYR A 260 -16.00 -18.34 2.13
N LYS A 261 -15.28 -19.31 1.55
CA LYS A 261 -15.52 -19.86 0.23
C LYS A 261 -15.13 -21.33 0.20
N SER A 262 -15.97 -22.16 -0.41
CA SER A 262 -15.76 -23.60 -0.60
C SER A 262 -16.30 -23.97 -1.98
N ASP A 263 -15.46 -24.54 -2.84
CA ASP A 263 -15.77 -25.10 -4.19
C ASP A 263 -16.64 -24.29 -5.18
N GLY A 264 -16.95 -23.03 -4.88
CA GLY A 264 -17.69 -22.11 -5.75
C GLY A 264 -18.67 -21.25 -4.97
N ASP A 265 -19.21 -21.79 -3.88
CA ASP A 265 -20.07 -21.07 -2.97
C ASP A 265 -19.27 -20.10 -2.10
N LYS A 266 -19.96 -19.05 -1.63
CA LYS A 266 -19.39 -17.96 -0.83
C LYS A 266 -20.36 -17.65 0.31
N GLU A 267 -19.86 -17.78 1.53
CA GLU A 267 -20.57 -17.40 2.75
C GLU A 267 -19.90 -16.15 3.33
N GLU A 268 -20.72 -15.25 3.87
CA GLU A 268 -20.27 -13.96 4.39
C GLU A 268 -20.96 -13.70 5.72
N ASP A 269 -20.20 -13.85 6.81
CA ASP A 269 -20.63 -13.48 8.14
C ASP A 269 -19.89 -12.17 8.48
N LEU A 270 -20.62 -11.05 8.43
CA LEU A 270 -20.04 -9.71 8.33
C LEU A 270 -20.77 -8.69 9.19
N ASP A 271 -20.37 -8.64 10.45
CA ASP A 271 -20.76 -7.66 11.46
C ASP A 271 -20.55 -6.22 11.02
N ARG A 272 -21.33 -5.34 11.62
CA ARG A 272 -21.08 -3.89 11.64
C ARG A 272 -20.94 -3.42 13.08
N LEU A 273 -20.61 -2.14 13.24
CA LEU A 273 -20.47 -1.51 14.55
C LEU A 273 -21.66 -1.73 15.51
N PRO A 274 -22.95 -1.72 15.09
CA PRO A 274 -24.05 -2.00 16.01
C PRO A 274 -24.00 -3.43 16.54
N ASP A 275 -23.93 -4.41 15.64
CA ASP A 275 -23.99 -5.84 15.95
C ASP A 275 -22.78 -6.21 16.83
N PHE A 276 -21.58 -5.83 16.39
CA PHE A 276 -20.33 -6.01 17.13
C PHE A 276 -20.34 -5.34 18.52
N ALA A 277 -20.99 -4.19 18.69
CA ALA A 277 -21.05 -3.48 19.98
C ALA A 277 -22.18 -3.95 20.90
N ASP A 278 -23.17 -4.68 20.38
CA ASP A 278 -24.16 -5.38 21.18
C ASP A 278 -23.57 -6.70 21.73
N ASP A 279 -22.77 -7.41 20.94
CA ASP A 279 -22.09 -8.66 21.35
C ASP A 279 -20.84 -8.43 22.23
N ASN A 280 -19.92 -7.55 21.80
CA ASN A 280 -18.63 -7.28 22.48
C ASN A 280 -18.74 -6.09 23.46
N GLY A 281 -19.93 -5.49 23.58
CA GLY A 281 -20.27 -4.51 24.59
C GLY A 281 -20.13 -3.03 24.20
N VAL A 282 -20.92 -2.19 24.90
CA VAL A 282 -21.22 -0.79 24.55
C VAL A 282 -20.00 0.14 24.41
N LEU A 283 -18.82 -0.24 24.91
CA LEU A 283 -17.60 0.55 24.74
C LEU A 283 -17.17 0.69 23.28
N PHE A 284 -17.51 -0.27 22.41
CA PHE A 284 -17.15 -0.20 20.99
C PHE A 284 -17.79 0.97 20.23
N TRP A 285 -18.87 1.57 20.76
CA TRP A 285 -19.41 2.84 20.24
C TRP A 285 -18.42 4.04 20.30
N ILE A 286 -17.26 3.89 20.96
CA ILE A 286 -16.14 4.85 20.84
C ILE A 286 -15.48 4.82 19.45
N ALA A 287 -15.62 3.74 18.68
CA ALA A 287 -14.89 3.51 17.43
C ALA A 287 -14.94 4.69 16.43
N PRO A 288 -16.08 5.35 16.17
CA PRO A 288 -16.11 6.50 15.25
C PRO A 288 -15.31 7.71 15.74
N LEU A 289 -15.20 7.90 17.06
CA LEU A 289 -14.36 8.95 17.66
C LEU A 289 -12.87 8.61 17.50
N ILE A 290 -12.50 7.33 17.58
CA ILE A 290 -11.11 6.88 17.36
C ILE A 290 -10.74 6.96 15.87
N ALA A 291 -11.62 6.53 14.96
CA ALA A 291 -11.42 6.70 13.52
C ALA A 291 -11.25 8.19 13.14
N LEU A 292 -12.09 9.07 13.67
CA LEU A 292 -11.96 10.52 13.54
C LEU A 292 -10.60 11.03 14.08
N ALA A 293 -10.19 10.60 15.27
CA ALA A 293 -8.91 11.00 15.86
C ALA A 293 -7.70 10.55 15.03
N VAL A 294 -7.74 9.34 14.45
CA VAL A 294 -6.70 8.80 13.55
C VAL A 294 -6.61 9.62 12.25
N MET A 295 -7.74 9.97 11.63
CA MET A 295 -7.77 10.84 10.44
C MET A 295 -7.24 12.25 10.76
N VAL A 296 -7.64 12.81 11.91
CA VAL A 296 -7.17 14.12 12.38
C VAL A 296 -5.66 14.09 12.59
N ALA A 297 -5.11 13.05 13.22
CA ALA A 297 -3.67 12.90 13.43
C ALA A 297 -2.89 12.85 12.11
N GLY A 298 -3.39 12.12 11.11
CA GLY A 298 -2.82 12.07 9.76
C GLY A 298 -2.70 13.44 9.09
N VAL A 299 -3.79 14.22 9.09
CA VAL A 299 -3.79 15.58 8.49
C VAL A 299 -3.01 16.58 9.36
N TYR A 300 -3.14 16.51 10.68
CA TYR A 300 -2.48 17.44 11.60
C TYR A 300 -0.96 17.30 11.57
N ALA A 301 -0.44 16.07 11.42
CA ALA A 301 1.00 15.83 11.24
C ALA A 301 1.57 16.58 10.01
N ILE A 302 0.81 16.61 8.91
CA ILE A 302 1.15 17.37 7.69
C ILE A 302 1.15 18.87 7.98
N VAL A 303 0.08 19.41 8.57
CA VAL A 303 -0.06 20.85 8.85
C VAL A 303 1.02 21.36 9.81
N TRP A 304 1.33 20.55 10.84
CA TRP A 304 2.31 20.89 11.87
C TRP A 304 3.77 20.83 11.37
N LYS A 305 4.14 19.83 10.56
CA LYS A 305 5.51 19.71 10.03
C LYS A 305 5.76 20.42 8.69
N SER A 306 4.73 20.82 7.95
CA SER A 306 4.92 21.61 6.72
C SER A 306 5.39 23.03 7.05
N LEU A 307 6.68 23.28 6.81
CA LEU A 307 7.32 24.59 6.94
C LEU A 307 6.74 25.61 5.96
N ASP A 308 6.45 25.16 4.73
CA ASP A 308 5.82 25.99 3.71
C ASP A 308 4.30 25.84 3.79
N LYS A 309 3.63 26.92 4.21
CA LYS A 309 2.17 26.97 4.34
C LYS A 309 1.46 27.02 2.97
N SER A 310 2.08 27.60 1.93
CA SER A 310 1.52 27.65 0.58
C SER A 310 1.33 26.26 -0.04
N LYS A 311 2.13 25.28 0.40
CA LYS A 311 2.10 23.90 -0.09
C LYS A 311 1.20 22.96 0.72
N ILE A 312 0.66 23.38 1.87
CA ILE A 312 -0.12 22.48 2.75
C ILE A 312 -1.30 21.84 2.03
N LEU A 313 -2.14 22.62 1.33
CA LEU A 313 -3.27 22.07 0.58
C LEU A 313 -2.84 21.01 -0.44
N ARG A 314 -1.70 21.23 -1.12
CA ARG A 314 -1.12 20.26 -2.07
C ARG A 314 -0.62 19.01 -1.35
N HIS A 315 0.01 19.12 -0.18
CA HIS A 315 0.44 17.97 0.62
C HIS A 315 -0.77 17.16 1.13
N THR A 316 -1.82 17.81 1.62
CA THR A 316 -3.02 17.12 2.11
C THR A 316 -3.78 16.41 0.97
N LEU A 317 -3.89 17.01 -0.21
CA LEU A 317 -4.48 16.34 -1.39
C LEU A 317 -3.69 15.09 -1.82
N VAL A 318 -2.36 15.13 -1.74
CA VAL A 318 -1.52 13.96 -2.06
C VAL A 318 -1.62 12.88 -0.98
N TYR A 319 -1.71 13.26 0.29
CA TYR A 319 -1.99 12.33 1.40
C TYR A 319 -3.31 11.58 1.17
N LEU A 320 -4.38 12.30 0.82
CA LEU A 320 -5.67 11.69 0.49
C LEU A 320 -5.54 10.71 -0.70
N GLY A 321 -4.81 11.09 -1.76
CA GLY A 321 -4.51 10.17 -2.86
C GLY A 321 -3.67 8.95 -2.47
N LEU A 322 -2.75 9.08 -1.51
CA LEU A 322 -1.96 7.96 -0.99
C LEU A 322 -2.77 7.02 -0.08
N LEU A 323 -3.82 7.48 0.59
CA LEU A 323 -4.69 6.61 1.41
C LEU A 323 -5.31 5.48 0.57
N ILE A 324 -5.65 5.75 -0.69
CA ILE A 324 -6.20 4.76 -1.64
C ILE A 324 -5.24 3.58 -1.86
N ILE A 325 -3.93 3.78 -1.67
CA ILE A 325 -2.89 2.74 -1.79
C ILE A 325 -2.50 2.21 -0.40
N ALA A 326 -2.41 3.08 0.60
CA ALA A 326 -1.92 2.75 1.92
C ALA A 326 -2.93 1.97 2.77
N ILE A 327 -4.23 2.28 2.71
CA ILE A 327 -5.25 1.60 3.53
C ILE A 327 -5.46 0.15 3.09
N PRO A 328 -5.58 -0.21 1.79
CA PRO A 328 -5.64 -1.62 1.37
C PRO A 328 -4.41 -2.42 1.80
N PHE A 329 -3.22 -1.78 1.78
CA PHE A 329 -1.98 -2.39 2.27
C PHE A 329 -2.05 -2.63 3.79
N MET A 330 -2.40 -1.61 4.58
CA MET A 330 -2.56 -1.73 6.04
C MET A 330 -3.59 -2.78 6.44
N VAL A 331 -4.74 -2.84 5.76
CA VAL A 331 -5.76 -3.88 5.95
C VAL A 331 -5.21 -5.26 5.59
N ARG A 332 -4.49 -5.41 4.47
CA ARG A 332 -3.88 -6.70 4.08
C ARG A 332 -2.82 -7.21 5.06
N PHE A 333 -2.19 -6.32 5.83
CA PHE A 333 -1.27 -6.67 6.91
C PHE A 333 -1.96 -6.89 8.27
N SER A 334 -3.26 -6.62 8.38
CA SER A 334 -4.02 -6.66 9.65
C SER A 334 -5.13 -7.72 9.70
N ASN A 335 -5.63 -8.12 8.53
CA ASN A 335 -6.52 -9.27 8.38
C ASN A 335 -5.70 -10.57 8.45
N ALA A 336 -6.28 -11.62 9.05
CA ALA A 336 -5.77 -12.97 8.86
C ALA A 336 -6.36 -13.54 7.56
N HIS A 337 -5.66 -14.52 6.99
CA HIS A 337 -6.19 -15.31 5.90
C HIS A 337 -5.80 -16.76 6.09
N ILE A 338 -6.79 -17.64 5.95
CA ILE A 338 -6.62 -19.10 5.95
C ILE A 338 -7.02 -19.56 4.55
N GLY A 339 -6.14 -20.30 3.89
CA GLY A 339 -6.46 -21.01 2.66
C GLY A 339 -5.99 -22.45 2.78
N GLY A 340 -6.77 -23.39 2.27
CA GLY A 340 -6.43 -24.79 2.38
C GLY A 340 -7.05 -25.65 1.29
N LYS A 341 -6.73 -26.94 1.38
CA LYS A 341 -7.49 -28.00 0.73
C LYS A 341 -7.85 -29.04 1.76
N GLN A 342 -8.90 -29.79 1.48
CA GLN A 342 -9.27 -30.99 2.19
C GLN A 342 -9.55 -32.07 1.15
N GLU A 343 -8.86 -33.21 1.26
CA GLU A 343 -9.09 -34.36 0.38
C GLU A 343 -9.87 -35.42 1.17
N PHE A 344 -11.04 -35.82 0.63
CA PHE A 344 -11.98 -36.74 1.28
C PHE A 344 -12.57 -37.68 0.22
N ASP A 345 -12.45 -39.00 0.43
CA ASP A 345 -12.87 -40.07 -0.51
C ASP A 345 -12.43 -39.86 -1.98
N GLY A 346 -11.31 -39.16 -2.18
CA GLY A 346 -10.74 -38.83 -3.49
C GLY A 346 -11.18 -37.50 -4.11
N ASP A 347 -12.16 -36.79 -3.54
CA ASP A 347 -12.54 -35.44 -3.96
C ASP A 347 -11.75 -34.36 -3.20
N THR A 348 -11.26 -33.35 -3.92
CA THR A 348 -10.42 -32.25 -3.38
C THR A 348 -11.21 -30.94 -3.24
N ASN A 349 -11.87 -30.75 -2.09
CA ASN A 349 -12.48 -29.47 -1.73
C ASN A 349 -11.39 -28.42 -1.48
N LYS A 350 -11.59 -27.20 -1.97
CA LYS A 350 -10.68 -26.06 -1.78
C LYS A 350 -11.40 -24.92 -1.09
N TYR A 351 -10.95 -24.59 0.12
CA TYR A 351 -11.50 -23.52 0.92
C TYR A 351 -10.57 -22.31 1.05
N SER A 352 -11.16 -21.12 1.18
CA SER A 352 -10.44 -19.91 1.58
C SER A 352 -11.30 -19.03 2.47
N ALA A 353 -10.82 -18.74 3.67
CA ALA A 353 -11.43 -17.87 4.66
C ALA A 353 -10.60 -16.60 4.85
N TRP A 354 -11.27 -15.45 4.84
CA TRP A 354 -10.66 -14.14 5.08
C TRP A 354 -11.24 -13.54 6.35
N PHE A 355 -10.39 -13.30 7.35
CA PHE A 355 -10.81 -12.84 8.67
C PHE A 355 -10.37 -11.39 8.88
N GLY A 356 -11.34 -10.49 9.05
CA GLY A 356 -11.10 -9.11 9.42
C GLY A 356 -11.93 -8.10 8.64
N MET A 357 -11.30 -7.00 8.26
CA MET A 357 -11.96 -5.83 7.70
C MET A 357 -12.24 -6.00 6.20
N ASP A 358 -13.41 -5.57 5.71
CA ASP A 358 -13.63 -5.38 4.27
C ASP A 358 -12.67 -4.28 3.77
N ALA A 359 -11.66 -4.68 2.99
CA ALA A 359 -10.61 -3.79 2.50
C ALA A 359 -11.13 -2.71 1.52
N PHE A 360 -12.23 -2.96 0.82
CA PHE A 360 -12.83 -1.99 -0.10
C PHE A 360 -13.66 -0.97 0.69
N GLN A 361 -14.57 -1.42 1.56
CA GLN A 361 -15.39 -0.54 2.40
C GLN A 361 -14.52 0.30 3.34
N THR A 362 -13.56 -0.31 4.03
CA THR A 362 -12.61 0.40 4.91
C THR A 362 -11.87 1.49 4.15
N THR A 363 -11.34 1.17 2.96
CA THR A 363 -10.62 2.16 2.14
C THR A 363 -11.53 3.27 1.65
N ALA A 364 -12.73 2.94 1.15
CA ALA A 364 -13.68 3.91 0.62
C ALA A 364 -14.18 4.88 1.70
N PHE A 365 -14.66 4.35 2.84
CA PHE A 365 -15.19 5.18 3.92
C PHE A 365 -14.08 5.97 4.64
N PHE A 366 -12.91 5.35 4.93
CA PHE A 366 -11.79 6.08 5.52
C PHE A 366 -11.29 7.21 4.61
N PHE A 367 -11.24 7.00 3.28
CA PHE A 367 -10.90 8.05 2.32
C PHE A 367 -11.94 9.18 2.29
N LEU A 368 -13.24 8.84 2.20
CA LEU A 368 -14.33 9.82 2.14
C LEU A 368 -14.40 10.67 3.43
N PHE A 369 -14.34 10.05 4.61
CA PHE A 369 -14.28 10.79 5.86
C PHE A 369 -12.97 11.58 6.01
N SER A 370 -11.83 11.05 5.54
CA SER A 370 -10.57 11.81 5.52
C SER A 370 -10.64 13.09 4.68
N ILE A 371 -11.44 13.15 3.61
CA ILE A 371 -11.67 14.40 2.86
C ILE A 371 -12.38 15.45 3.73
N VAL A 372 -13.43 15.04 4.46
CA VAL A 372 -14.19 15.94 5.35
C VAL A 372 -13.32 16.41 6.52
N VAL A 373 -12.59 15.48 7.15
CA VAL A 373 -11.64 15.78 8.22
C VAL A 373 -10.51 16.69 7.73
N ALA A 374 -9.99 16.46 6.51
CA ALA A 374 -8.99 17.33 5.91
C ALA A 374 -9.51 18.75 5.71
N ALA A 375 -10.73 18.92 5.19
CA ALA A 375 -11.35 20.23 5.03
C ALA A 375 -11.52 20.95 6.39
N ALA A 376 -12.00 20.23 7.42
CA ALA A 376 -12.17 20.76 8.77
C ALA A 376 -10.84 21.17 9.42
N VAL A 377 -9.83 20.28 9.43
CA VAL A 377 -8.51 20.55 10.02
C VAL A 377 -7.81 21.70 9.29
N LEU A 378 -7.89 21.77 7.96
CA LEU A 378 -7.30 22.89 7.21
C LEU A 378 -8.03 24.22 7.46
N PHE A 379 -9.36 24.20 7.64
CA PHE A 379 -10.13 25.39 8.03
C PHE A 379 -9.75 25.88 9.44
N PHE A 380 -9.84 25.02 10.46
CA PHE A 380 -9.53 25.40 11.85
C PHE A 380 -8.06 25.79 12.08
N THR A 381 -7.13 25.36 11.22
CA THR A 381 -5.72 25.78 11.25
C THR A 381 -5.39 26.98 10.38
N GLY A 382 -6.40 27.62 9.75
CA GLY A 382 -6.22 28.81 8.91
C GLY A 382 -5.58 28.55 7.54
N ASN A 383 -5.47 27.30 7.12
CA ASN A 383 -4.86 26.88 5.85
C ASN A 383 -5.90 26.70 4.72
N LEU A 384 -7.18 27.01 4.95
CA LEU A 384 -8.27 26.93 3.98
C LEU A 384 -9.25 28.10 4.11
N ASP A 385 -9.20 29.06 3.19
CA ASP A 385 -10.26 30.05 3.05
C ASP A 385 -11.41 29.52 2.18
N ILE A 386 -12.55 29.27 2.84
CA ILE A 386 -13.80 28.83 2.22
C ILE A 386 -14.31 29.83 1.17
N ASN A 387 -14.03 31.13 1.32
CA ASN A 387 -14.50 32.14 0.36
C ASN A 387 -13.71 32.07 -0.96
N SER A 388 -12.38 31.94 -0.90
CA SER A 388 -11.54 31.65 -2.08
C SER A 388 -11.95 30.34 -2.77
N LEU A 389 -12.40 29.34 -1.99
CA LEU A 389 -12.88 28.07 -2.51
C LEU A 389 -14.23 28.22 -3.23
N LYS A 390 -15.19 28.93 -2.63
CA LYS A 390 -16.48 29.27 -3.28
C LYS A 390 -16.28 30.06 -4.57
N GLY A 391 -15.41 31.07 -4.57
CA GLY A 391 -15.10 31.85 -5.78
C GLY A 391 -14.50 30.99 -6.90
N LYS A 392 -13.58 30.08 -6.57
CA LYS A 392 -13.02 29.11 -7.55
C LYS A 392 -14.06 28.11 -8.04
N ALA A 393 -14.91 27.59 -7.16
CA ALA A 393 -15.98 26.67 -7.52
C ALA A 393 -17.04 27.34 -8.42
N GLN A 394 -17.40 28.60 -8.16
CA GLN A 394 -18.26 29.40 -9.03
C GLN A 394 -17.60 29.68 -10.37
N ALA A 395 -16.32 30.07 -10.41
CA ALA A 395 -15.59 30.26 -11.67
C ALA A 395 -15.54 28.98 -12.52
N MET A 396 -15.29 27.82 -11.90
CA MET A 396 -15.30 26.51 -12.56
C MET A 396 -16.71 26.11 -13.01
N SER A 397 -17.73 26.32 -12.19
CA SER A 397 -19.13 26.04 -12.56
C SER A 397 -19.57 26.91 -13.74
N ASN A 398 -19.18 28.19 -13.75
CA ASN A 398 -19.42 29.08 -14.87
C ASN A 398 -18.68 28.60 -16.13
N GLN A 399 -17.44 28.13 -16.00
CA GLN A 399 -16.68 27.57 -17.14
C GLN A 399 -17.38 26.34 -17.75
N PHE A 400 -17.93 25.43 -16.94
CA PHE A 400 -18.72 24.29 -17.42
C PHE A 400 -20.08 24.69 -18.00
N GLN A 401 -20.77 25.68 -17.42
CA GLN A 401 -22.05 26.19 -17.93
C GLN A 401 -21.90 27.04 -19.20
N SER A 402 -20.72 27.61 -19.47
CA SER A 402 -20.48 28.51 -20.61
C SER A 402 -20.24 27.80 -21.95
N GLN A 403 -19.98 26.47 -21.97
CA GLN A 403 -19.71 25.74 -23.22
C GLN A 403 -20.38 24.35 -23.37
N PRO A 404 -21.72 24.23 -23.24
CA PRO A 404 -22.45 23.12 -23.83
C PRO A 404 -22.55 23.29 -25.36
N GLY A 405 -21.47 23.00 -26.10
CA GLY A 405 -21.54 22.78 -27.55
C GLY A 405 -20.55 23.50 -28.46
N GLN A 406 -19.64 24.36 -27.97
CA GLN A 406 -18.60 24.98 -28.81
C GLN A 406 -17.19 24.55 -28.38
N GLN A 407 -16.68 23.47 -28.99
CA GLN A 407 -15.25 23.17 -28.97
C GLN A 407 -14.51 24.18 -29.87
N GLN A 408 -13.86 25.18 -29.26
CA GLN A 408 -13.05 26.16 -30.01
C GLN A 408 -11.70 25.56 -30.45
N TRP A 409 -11.74 24.66 -31.44
CA TRP A 409 -10.54 24.13 -32.08
C TRP A 409 -9.84 25.21 -32.91
N GLY A 410 -8.64 25.60 -32.49
CA GLY A 410 -7.63 26.17 -33.38
C GLY A 410 -7.74 27.68 -33.69
N ASN A 411 -7.53 28.54 -32.69
CA ASN A 411 -7.01 29.89 -32.98
C ASN A 411 -5.53 29.77 -33.42
N GLN A 412 -5.29 29.67 -34.74
CA GLN A 412 -3.96 29.92 -35.30
C GLN A 412 -3.57 31.40 -35.10
N PRO A 413 -2.30 31.71 -34.82
CA PRO A 413 -1.83 33.10 -34.91
C PRO A 413 -1.89 33.56 -36.38
N GLN A 414 -2.57 34.67 -36.64
CA GLN A 414 -2.65 35.25 -37.99
C GLN A 414 -1.25 35.68 -38.46
N GLY A 415 -0.85 35.23 -39.65
CA GLY A 415 0.45 35.55 -40.24
C GLY A 415 0.54 37.02 -40.66
N GLY A 416 1.70 37.64 -40.42
CA GLY A 416 1.97 39.02 -40.81
C GLY A 416 1.91 39.23 -42.33
N GLN A 417 1.13 40.22 -42.76
CA GLN A 417 0.88 40.52 -44.16
C GLN A 417 2.03 41.36 -44.74
N TRP A 418 2.77 40.82 -45.71
CA TRP A 418 3.89 41.54 -46.35
C TRP A 418 3.38 42.57 -47.35
N GLY A 419 3.44 43.86 -46.98
CA GLY A 419 3.12 44.98 -47.86
C GLY A 419 4.34 45.45 -48.65
N ASN A 420 4.28 45.37 -49.99
CA ASN A 420 5.27 46.00 -50.87
C ASN A 420 5.07 47.52 -50.90
N GLN A 421 6.15 48.29 -50.71
CA GLN A 421 6.22 49.71 -51.07
C GLN A 421 7.56 50.00 -51.79
N PRO A 422 7.55 50.69 -52.94
CA PRO A 422 8.77 51.08 -53.64
C PRO A 422 9.41 52.35 -53.03
N PRO A 423 10.74 52.53 -53.14
CA PRO A 423 11.40 53.74 -52.67
C PRO A 423 11.15 54.91 -53.62
N GLN A 424 10.74 56.07 -53.08
CA GLN A 424 10.59 57.32 -53.84
C GLN A 424 11.66 58.34 -53.42
N TYR A 425 12.23 59.04 -54.40
CA TYR A 425 13.40 59.91 -54.25
C TYR A 425 13.02 61.40 -54.30
N GLY A 426 13.66 62.22 -53.45
CA GLY A 426 13.77 63.69 -53.62
C GLY A 426 12.74 64.56 -52.88
N GLY A 427 13.14 65.81 -52.57
CA GLY A 427 12.22 66.86 -52.10
C GLY A 427 12.64 67.67 -50.85
N GLN A 428 13.66 68.53 -50.98
CA GLN A 428 13.72 69.81 -50.23
C GLN A 428 12.89 70.88 -51.00
N PRO A 429 12.57 72.11 -50.48
CA PRO A 429 13.19 72.80 -49.34
C PRO A 429 12.24 73.58 -48.37
N GLY A 430 12.83 74.15 -47.29
CA GLY A 430 12.29 75.32 -46.55
C GLY A 430 11.61 75.02 -45.20
N GLY A 431 11.84 75.79 -44.12
CA GLY A 431 12.84 76.86 -43.93
C GLY A 431 12.68 77.66 -42.62
N GLN A 432 13.72 78.41 -42.25
CA GLN A 432 13.76 79.43 -41.17
C GLN A 432 13.73 78.92 -39.69
N PRO A 433 14.23 79.72 -38.70
CA PRO A 433 15.51 79.32 -38.09
C PRO A 433 15.57 79.27 -36.55
N GLY A 434 16.54 78.51 -36.02
CA GLY A 434 16.96 78.51 -34.62
C GLY A 434 18.48 78.66 -34.48
N GLN A 435 18.91 79.60 -33.65
CA GLN A 435 20.32 79.82 -33.26
C GLN A 435 20.63 78.93 -32.02
N GLN A 436 21.86 78.63 -31.57
CA GLN A 436 23.16 79.28 -31.74
C GLN A 436 24.32 78.29 -31.35
N GLN A 437 25.42 78.26 -32.11
CA GLN A 437 26.84 78.05 -31.72
C GLN A 437 27.37 76.76 -30.98
N TRP A 438 28.45 76.21 -31.58
CA TRP A 438 29.77 75.76 -31.06
C TRP A 438 29.92 75.32 -29.57
N GLY A 439 30.61 74.23 -29.21
CA GLY A 439 31.50 73.30 -29.95
C GLY A 439 31.83 72.05 -29.09
N ASN A 440 32.91 71.27 -29.24
CA ASN A 440 34.08 71.26 -30.14
C ASN A 440 34.74 69.83 -30.17
N GLN A 441 35.93 69.67 -30.77
CA GLN A 441 36.73 68.42 -30.93
C GLN A 441 38.23 68.71 -30.60
N PRO A 442 39.26 67.79 -30.62
CA PRO A 442 39.58 66.77 -31.65
C PRO A 442 40.22 65.42 -31.10
N PRO A 443 40.84 64.52 -31.92
CA PRO A 443 40.91 63.07 -31.62
C PRO A 443 42.31 62.37 -31.66
N GLN A 444 42.34 61.04 -31.41
CA GLN A 444 43.43 60.06 -31.73
C GLN A 444 42.85 58.62 -31.87
N GLN A 445 43.56 57.59 -32.40
CA GLN A 445 44.16 57.45 -33.74
C GLN A 445 44.57 55.96 -34.02
N GLY A 446 44.34 55.44 -35.23
CA GLY A 446 44.87 54.14 -35.74
C GLY A 446 44.21 52.85 -35.18
N GLY A 447 44.18 51.70 -35.87
CA GLY A 447 44.52 51.32 -37.26
C GLY A 447 43.80 49.97 -37.61
N GLN A 448 43.30 49.74 -38.83
CA GLN A 448 43.94 48.97 -39.94
C GLN A 448 44.49 47.58 -39.50
N GLN A 449 44.25 46.45 -40.20
CA GLN A 449 44.29 46.28 -41.66
C GLN A 449 43.04 45.60 -42.29
N GLN A 450 43.23 44.71 -43.29
CA GLN A 450 42.57 44.91 -44.59
C GLN A 450 42.74 43.74 -45.61
N TRP A 451 41.64 43.31 -46.26
CA TRP A 451 41.52 42.54 -47.53
C TRP A 451 42.25 41.16 -47.67
N GLY A 452 41.83 40.21 -48.53
CA GLY A 452 40.64 40.10 -49.39
C GLY A 452 40.70 38.92 -50.40
N ASN A 453 39.64 38.79 -51.23
CA ASN A 453 39.53 38.04 -52.51
C ASN A 453 39.42 36.48 -52.60
N GLN A 454 38.16 36.05 -52.84
CA GLN A 454 37.67 35.19 -53.95
C GLN A 454 37.75 33.62 -53.92
N PRO A 455 36.88 32.92 -54.72
CA PRO A 455 36.51 31.49 -54.58
C PRO A 455 36.98 30.66 -55.83
N PRO A 456 36.44 29.46 -56.24
CA PRO A 456 35.39 28.60 -55.66
C PRO A 456 35.66 27.06 -55.67
N GLN A 457 34.74 26.23 -55.13
CA GLN A 457 33.98 25.21 -55.90
C GLN A 457 32.99 24.34 -55.05
N GLN A 458 31.82 24.08 -55.66
CA GLN A 458 30.92 22.89 -55.64
C GLN A 458 30.73 22.02 -54.37
N GLY A 459 29.46 21.69 -54.05
CA GLY A 459 29.13 20.50 -53.23
C GLY A 459 27.73 20.41 -52.60
N GLY A 460 26.74 19.87 -53.32
CA GLY A 460 25.55 19.21 -52.75
C GLY A 460 24.38 20.07 -52.19
N GLN A 461 23.15 19.70 -52.55
CA GLN A 461 21.89 20.26 -52.00
C GLN A 461 21.02 19.15 -51.37
N GLN A 462 19.91 19.59 -50.75
CA GLN A 462 18.69 18.87 -50.32
C GLN A 462 18.63 18.63 -48.80
N GLN A 463 17.81 19.38 -48.04
CA GLN A 463 16.33 19.44 -48.03
C GLN A 463 15.66 18.10 -47.73
N TRP A 464 15.12 17.97 -46.52
CA TRP A 464 14.12 16.97 -46.14
C TRP A 464 12.77 17.66 -45.98
N GLY A 465 11.75 17.15 -46.67
CA GLY A 465 10.37 17.63 -46.59
C GLY A 465 9.46 16.66 -45.84
N ASN A 466 8.48 17.18 -45.12
CA ASN A 466 7.40 16.39 -44.50
C ASN A 466 6.31 16.09 -45.54
N GLN A 467 5.84 14.84 -45.63
CA GLN A 467 4.56 14.48 -46.25
C GLN A 467 3.92 13.23 -45.56
N PRO A 468 2.63 12.91 -45.82
CA PRO A 468 1.71 12.44 -44.77
C PRO A 468 1.36 10.93 -44.82
N PRO A 469 0.66 10.38 -43.79
CA PRO A 469 0.21 9.00 -43.79
C PRO A 469 -0.92 8.73 -44.81
N GLN A 470 -0.92 7.52 -45.39
CA GLN A 470 -2.02 6.98 -46.20
C GLN A 470 -2.72 5.80 -45.51
N GLN A 471 -3.97 5.57 -45.89
CA GLN A 471 -4.79 4.44 -45.48
C GLN A 471 -4.82 3.35 -46.58
N GLY A 472 -5.11 2.11 -46.18
CA GLY A 472 -5.67 1.09 -47.07
C GLY A 472 -4.69 0.03 -47.59
N GLY A 473 -5.09 -1.23 -47.46
CA GLY A 473 -4.38 -2.41 -47.97
C GLY A 473 -5.05 -3.68 -47.44
N GLN A 474 -5.24 -4.70 -48.30
CA GLN A 474 -5.98 -5.93 -47.98
C GLN A 474 -5.08 -7.17 -47.95
N GLN A 475 -5.64 -8.23 -47.35
CA GLN A 475 -5.39 -9.69 -47.43
C GLN A 475 -4.50 -10.26 -48.59
N PRO A 476 -3.96 -11.52 -48.51
CA PRO A 476 -4.51 -12.68 -47.75
C PRO A 476 -3.53 -13.69 -47.08
N GLY A 477 -4.09 -14.56 -46.22
CA GLY A 477 -4.06 -16.02 -46.46
C GLY A 477 -3.09 -16.95 -45.69
N GLN A 478 -3.68 -17.87 -44.89
CA GLN A 478 -3.19 -19.24 -44.58
C GLN A 478 -1.88 -19.37 -43.76
N GLN A 479 -1.56 -20.42 -42.99
CA GLN A 479 -2.24 -21.59 -42.37
C GLN A 479 -1.30 -22.05 -41.23
N GLY A 480 -1.70 -22.71 -40.13
CA GLY A 480 -3.01 -23.11 -39.61
C GLY A 480 -2.82 -23.77 -38.23
N TRP A 481 -3.89 -23.98 -37.46
CA TRP A 481 -3.85 -24.65 -36.15
C TRP A 481 -4.59 -25.99 -36.16
N GLN A 482 -4.11 -26.94 -35.36
CA GLN A 482 -4.64 -28.31 -35.30
C GLN A 482 -5.95 -28.39 -34.48
N GLN A 483 -6.77 -29.38 -34.81
CA GLN A 483 -8.11 -29.57 -34.28
C GLN A 483 -8.12 -30.55 -33.09
N GLN A 484 -9.05 -30.36 -32.15
CA GLN A 484 -9.59 -31.43 -31.31
C GLN A 484 -11.09 -31.60 -31.63
N PRO A 485 -11.64 -32.82 -31.60
CA PRO A 485 -13.00 -33.10 -32.07
C PRO A 485 -14.08 -32.73 -31.02
N PRO A 486 -15.32 -32.44 -31.46
CA PRO A 486 -16.41 -32.06 -30.56
C PRO A 486 -17.08 -33.28 -29.90
N SER A 487 -17.49 -33.11 -28.65
CA SER A 487 -18.46 -33.99 -27.99
C SER A 487 -19.89 -33.68 -28.45
N GLY A 488 -20.64 -34.72 -28.85
CA GLY A 488 -22.10 -34.68 -28.82
C GLY A 488 -22.61 -34.81 -27.37
N GLY A 489 -23.90 -34.67 -27.08
CA GLY A 489 -25.05 -34.46 -27.96
C GLY A 489 -26.32 -34.89 -27.21
N GLN A 490 -27.30 -34.00 -27.07
CA GLN A 490 -28.46 -34.22 -26.18
C GLN A 490 -29.52 -35.18 -26.78
N PRO A 491 -30.07 -36.13 -25.99
CA PRO A 491 -31.37 -36.76 -26.22
C PRO A 491 -32.47 -36.13 -25.33
N PRO A 492 -33.70 -35.89 -25.84
CA PRO A 492 -34.78 -35.27 -25.06
C PRO A 492 -35.97 -36.21 -24.72
N TYR A 493 -36.65 -35.91 -23.59
CA TYR A 493 -37.97 -36.40 -23.13
C TYR A 493 -38.21 -37.90 -22.85
N GLY A 494 -38.90 -38.23 -21.74
CA GLY A 494 -39.62 -39.52 -21.64
C GLY A 494 -40.14 -40.03 -20.27
N GLN A 495 -41.29 -39.52 -19.81
CA GLN A 495 -42.32 -40.23 -19.01
C GLN A 495 -42.05 -40.72 -17.56
N GLN A 496 -43.10 -40.62 -16.72
CA GLN A 496 -43.24 -41.24 -15.40
C GLN A 496 -43.94 -42.62 -15.50
N PRO A 497 -43.72 -43.52 -14.54
CA PRO A 497 -44.80 -44.38 -14.02
C PRO A 497 -45.12 -44.12 -12.51
N PRO A 498 -46.23 -44.65 -11.96
CA PRO A 498 -46.84 -44.12 -10.74
C PRO A 498 -46.67 -44.95 -9.44
N GLN A 499 -47.17 -44.33 -8.37
CA GLN A 499 -47.38 -44.75 -6.97
C GLN A 499 -47.56 -46.24 -6.61
N GLY A 500 -46.96 -46.63 -5.48
CA GLY A 500 -47.38 -47.70 -4.58
C GLY A 500 -46.35 -47.91 -3.44
N GLY A 501 -46.70 -48.16 -2.18
CA GLY A 501 -48.02 -48.09 -1.54
C GLY A 501 -48.09 -48.73 -0.15
N GLN A 502 -48.22 -47.92 0.91
CA GLN A 502 -48.57 -48.30 2.30
C GLN A 502 -47.51 -49.15 3.08
N PRO A 503 -47.69 -49.47 4.39
CA PRO A 503 -47.55 -48.46 5.46
C PRO A 503 -46.84 -48.93 6.76
N GLY A 504 -46.48 -47.97 7.63
CA GLY A 504 -46.23 -48.18 9.07
C GLY A 504 -44.88 -47.63 9.57
N GLY A 505 -44.75 -47.14 10.81
CA GLY A 505 -45.78 -46.82 11.80
C GLY A 505 -45.29 -46.90 13.26
N TRP A 506 -45.53 -45.85 14.06
CA TRP A 506 -45.21 -45.73 15.50
C TRP A 506 -43.69 -45.70 15.84
N ASN A 507 -43.19 -45.02 16.89
CA ASN A 507 -43.79 -44.11 17.89
C ASN A 507 -42.72 -43.11 18.41
N PRO A 508 -43.05 -41.89 18.89
CA PRO A 508 -42.09 -41.03 19.59
C PRO A 508 -42.03 -41.29 21.11
N GLY A 509 -40.94 -40.84 21.76
CA GLY A 509 -40.93 -40.55 23.19
C GLY A 509 -39.93 -41.36 24.04
N GLN A 510 -38.73 -40.81 24.19
CA GLN A 510 -38.08 -40.60 25.49
C GLN A 510 -37.18 -39.37 25.43
#